data_AF-A0AA96QJK6-F1
#
_entry.id   AF-A0AA96QJK6-F1
#
_cell.length_a   1.000
_cell.length_b   1.000
_cell.length_c   1.000
_cell.angle_alpha   90.00
_cell.angle_beta   90.00
_cell.angle_gamma   90.00
#
_symmetry.space_group_name_H-M   'P 1'
#
loop_
_entity.id
_entity.type
_entity.pdbx_description
1 polymer ?
#
loop_
_entity_poly.entity_id
_entity_poly.type
_entity_poly.pdbx_seq_one_letter_code
_entity_poly.pdbx_strand_id
1 'polypeptide(L)'
;MDELAGPLIAFFLILVVVGFIGSGLAWVATHYPVPFWLGVAALLFAPVAYLYHRFKKKAELVQLVEKKKTQAQVVQASVNQSIREVSRKRQEVSAEYGKVEELKSAVRGEVNFKILTTKHFESMQLADGYYDSMRSFAVSRDALSEQVSEFGKHLKELGAARNGKPPRGKAASHAETVKVVVADLRQGVGELRTGITSLRADVESYNDLTRRLKIHIRDTCGERGRRWYRELEERTHARKNT
;
A
#
# COMPACT_ATOMS: atom_id res chain seq x y z
N MET A 1 3.49 -65.03 63.38
CA MET A 1 4.61 -65.95 63.66
C MET A 1 5.10 -66.69 62.40
N ASP A 2 4.43 -66.56 61.24
CA ASP A 2 4.77 -67.33 60.03
C ASP A 2 5.68 -66.62 59.01
N GLU A 3 6.00 -65.33 59.18
CA GLU A 3 6.86 -64.58 58.23
C GLU A 3 8.37 -64.77 58.46
N LEU A 4 8.79 -65.42 59.57
CA LEU A 4 10.20 -65.63 59.91
C LEU A 4 10.77 -66.98 59.45
N ALA A 5 9.92 -67.95 59.07
CA ALA A 5 10.35 -69.30 58.73
C ALA A 5 11.05 -69.39 57.34
N GLY A 6 10.55 -68.65 56.36
CA GLY A 6 11.13 -68.59 55.00
C GLY A 6 12.59 -68.12 54.97
N PRO A 7 12.94 -66.96 55.57
CA PRO A 7 14.33 -66.49 55.58
C PRO A 7 15.26 -67.38 56.40
N LEU A 8 14.78 -68.03 57.48
CA LEU A 8 15.59 -68.96 58.27
C LEU A 8 15.97 -70.23 57.50
N ILE A 9 15.03 -70.80 56.72
CA ILE A 9 15.30 -71.98 55.88
C ILE A 9 16.26 -71.61 54.74
N ALA A 10 16.06 -70.47 54.10
CA ALA A 10 16.98 -69.98 53.07
C ALA A 10 18.38 -69.74 53.64
N PHE A 11 18.48 -69.16 54.84
CA PHE A 11 19.76 -68.93 55.51
C PHE A 11 20.46 -70.24 55.91
N PHE A 12 19.71 -71.24 56.36
CA PHE A 12 20.24 -72.57 56.68
C PHE A 12 20.77 -73.30 55.44
N LEU A 13 20.04 -73.25 54.32
CA LEU A 13 20.49 -73.82 53.06
C LEU A 13 21.74 -73.11 52.53
N ILE A 14 21.81 -71.78 52.64
CA ILE A 14 23.00 -71.01 52.29
C ILE A 14 24.18 -71.43 53.18
N LEU A 15 23.98 -71.58 54.50
CA LEU A 15 25.03 -72.02 55.43
C LEU A 15 25.52 -73.44 55.12
N VAL A 16 24.62 -74.36 54.78
CA VAL A 16 25.00 -75.74 54.40
C VAL A 16 25.81 -75.73 53.11
N VAL A 17 25.39 -74.96 52.10
CA VAL A 17 26.12 -74.84 50.83
C VAL A 17 27.47 -74.16 51.04
N VAL A 18 27.55 -73.11 51.87
CA VAL A 18 28.81 -72.42 52.23
C VAL A 18 29.74 -73.37 53.01
N GLY A 19 29.20 -74.18 53.92
CA GLY A 19 29.94 -75.20 54.66
C GLY A 19 30.52 -76.27 53.73
N PHE A 20 29.70 -76.76 52.79
CA PHE A 20 30.12 -77.77 51.80
C PHE A 20 31.21 -77.22 50.87
N ILE A 21 31.05 -75.97 50.41
CA ILE A 21 32.05 -75.25 49.63
C ILE A 21 33.32 -75.05 50.44
N GLY A 22 33.23 -74.68 51.73
CA GLY A 22 34.37 -74.52 52.62
C GLY A 22 35.17 -75.81 52.83
N SER A 23 34.51 -76.94 53.06
CA SER A 23 35.16 -78.25 53.21
C SER A 23 35.77 -78.75 51.89
N GLY A 24 35.10 -78.51 50.75
CA GLY A 24 35.66 -78.83 49.43
C GLY A 24 36.86 -77.95 49.07
N LEU A 25 36.81 -76.66 49.39
CA LEU A 25 37.91 -75.72 49.17
C LEU A 25 39.14 -76.06 50.03
N ALA A 26 38.96 -76.53 51.27
CA ALA A 26 40.08 -76.94 52.14
C ALA A 26 40.84 -78.16 51.60
N TRP A 27 40.14 -79.13 51.01
CA TRP A 27 40.76 -80.29 50.36
C TRP A 27 41.49 -79.90 49.07
N VAL A 28 40.87 -79.04 48.23
CA VAL A 28 41.51 -78.54 47.00
C VAL A 28 42.71 -77.63 47.31
N ALA A 29 42.71 -76.91 48.45
CA ALA A 29 43.78 -75.97 48.82
C ALA A 29 45.08 -76.66 49.22
N THR A 30 44.99 -77.91 49.69
CA THR A 30 46.16 -78.72 50.06
C THR A 30 46.72 -79.54 48.90
N HIS A 31 45.95 -79.75 47.82
CA HIS A 31 46.30 -80.67 46.73
C HIS A 31 46.68 -79.98 45.40
N TYR A 32 46.39 -78.69 45.22
CA TYR A 32 46.72 -77.96 43.98
C TYR A 32 47.73 -76.82 44.21
N PRO A 33 48.71 -76.64 43.31
CA PRO A 33 49.76 -75.64 43.45
C PRO A 33 49.22 -74.20 43.31
N VAL A 34 49.86 -73.22 43.96
CA VAL A 34 49.52 -71.77 43.95
C VAL A 34 49.05 -71.21 42.59
N PRO A 35 49.67 -71.53 41.42
CA PRO A 35 49.18 -71.06 40.12
C PRO A 35 47.75 -71.50 39.76
N PHE A 36 47.26 -72.63 40.26
CA PHE A 36 45.88 -73.07 40.06
C PHE A 36 44.89 -72.12 40.75
N TRP A 37 45.19 -71.74 42.00
CA TRP A 37 44.38 -70.79 42.76
C TRP A 37 44.43 -69.37 42.18
N LEU A 38 45.56 -68.95 41.61
CA LEU A 38 45.65 -67.71 40.84
C LEU A 38 44.78 -67.76 39.57
N GLY A 39 44.72 -68.90 38.88
CA GLY A 39 43.84 -69.11 37.74
C GLY A 39 42.36 -69.03 38.11
N VAL A 40 41.95 -69.68 39.20
CA VAL A 40 40.56 -69.62 39.70
C VAL A 40 40.20 -68.22 40.18
N ALA A 41 41.10 -67.53 40.89
CA ALA A 41 40.90 -66.14 41.29
C ALA A 41 40.77 -65.23 40.05
N ALA A 42 41.62 -65.38 39.03
CA ALA A 42 41.48 -64.62 37.79
C ALA A 42 40.15 -64.90 37.09
N LEU A 43 39.69 -66.16 37.07
CA LEU A 43 38.42 -66.56 36.46
C LEU A 43 37.20 -66.02 37.20
N LEU A 44 37.29 -65.80 38.52
CA LEU A 44 36.22 -65.20 39.32
C LEU A 44 36.27 -63.67 39.36
N PHE A 45 37.45 -63.08 39.48
CA PHE A 45 37.61 -61.63 39.59
C PHE A 45 37.57 -60.91 38.23
N ALA A 46 38.07 -61.50 37.14
CA ALA A 46 38.06 -60.84 35.84
C ALA A 46 36.63 -60.58 35.30
N PRO A 47 35.67 -61.51 35.37
CA PRO A 47 34.29 -61.24 34.95
C PRO A 47 33.62 -60.19 35.84
N VAL A 48 33.88 -60.22 37.15
CA VAL A 48 33.31 -59.25 38.11
C VAL A 48 33.89 -57.87 37.86
N ALA A 49 35.20 -57.73 37.67
CA ALA A 49 35.86 -56.47 37.32
C ALA A 49 35.41 -55.94 35.96
N TYR A 50 35.23 -56.81 34.97
CA TYR A 50 34.71 -56.45 33.65
C TYR A 50 33.25 -55.96 33.73
N LEU A 51 32.39 -56.66 34.46
CA LEU A 51 31.00 -56.24 34.69
C LEU A 51 30.95 -54.92 35.46
N TYR A 52 31.73 -54.77 36.53
CA TYR A 52 31.83 -53.53 37.29
C TYR A 52 32.27 -52.35 36.41
N HIS A 53 33.31 -52.53 35.60
CA HIS A 53 33.77 -51.49 34.68
C HIS A 53 32.72 -51.17 33.60
N ARG A 54 32.03 -52.18 33.07
CA ARG A 54 30.95 -52.02 32.09
C ARG A 54 29.75 -51.28 32.68
N PHE A 55 29.34 -51.58 33.91
CA PHE A 55 28.26 -50.89 34.60
C PHE A 55 28.64 -49.45 34.95
N LYS A 56 29.87 -49.21 35.43
CA LYS A 56 30.39 -47.87 35.70
C LYS A 56 30.42 -47.02 34.42
N LYS A 57 30.96 -47.55 33.32
CA LYS A 57 31.03 -46.84 32.02
C LYS A 57 29.64 -46.55 31.45
N LYS A 58 28.68 -47.48 31.63
CA LYS A 58 27.28 -47.24 31.29
C LYS A 58 26.68 -46.11 32.14
N ALA A 59 26.91 -46.11 33.46
CA ALA A 59 26.40 -45.07 34.35
C ALA A 59 26.95 -43.68 33.98
N GLU A 60 28.24 -43.57 33.67
CA GLU A 60 28.86 -42.32 33.18
C GLU A 60 28.26 -41.85 31.85
N LEU A 61 28.02 -42.77 30.91
CA LEU A 61 27.35 -42.46 29.64
C LEU A 61 25.90 -41.99 29.85
N VAL A 62 25.13 -42.62 30.75
CA VAL A 62 23.76 -42.19 31.07
C VAL A 62 23.77 -40.77 31.65
N GLN A 63 24.67 -40.47 32.60
CA GLN A 63 24.78 -39.13 33.17
C GLN A 63 25.18 -38.08 32.13
N LEU A 64 26.10 -38.41 31.21
CA LEU A 64 26.49 -37.50 30.13
C LEU A 64 25.33 -37.24 29.16
N VAL A 65 24.56 -38.27 28.82
CA VAL A 65 23.38 -38.16 27.96
C VAL A 65 22.28 -37.35 28.65
N GLU A 66 22.03 -37.55 29.94
CA GLU A 66 21.08 -36.73 30.71
C GLU A 66 21.52 -35.27 30.79
N LYS A 67 22.80 -34.99 31.03
CA LYS A 67 23.35 -33.63 31.05
C LYS A 67 23.23 -32.96 29.68
N LYS A 68 23.51 -33.68 28.59
CA LYS A 68 23.32 -33.16 27.23
C LYS A 68 21.84 -32.95 26.89
N LYS A 69 20.96 -33.83 27.36
CA LYS A 69 19.51 -33.70 27.19
C LYS A 69 18.96 -32.47 27.91
N THR A 70 19.37 -32.23 29.16
CA THR A 70 18.95 -31.03 29.91
C THR A 70 19.50 -29.75 29.28
N GLN A 71 20.77 -29.74 28.85
CA GLN A 71 21.32 -28.61 28.10
C GLN A 71 20.56 -28.36 26.79
N ALA A 72 20.25 -29.40 26.02
CA ALA A 72 19.46 -29.28 24.80
C ALA A 72 18.05 -28.75 25.07
N GLN A 73 17.40 -29.18 26.15
CA GLN A 73 16.09 -28.68 26.56
C GLN A 73 16.12 -27.20 26.96
N VAL A 74 17.14 -26.77 27.69
CA VAL A 74 17.33 -25.35 28.06
C VAL A 74 17.57 -24.48 26.82
N VAL A 75 18.44 -24.93 25.92
CA VAL A 75 18.70 -24.22 24.65
C VAL A 75 17.42 -24.15 23.81
N GLN A 76 16.65 -25.24 23.72
CA GLN A 76 15.41 -25.26 22.96
C GLN A 76 14.32 -24.38 23.57
N ALA A 77 14.24 -24.29 24.90
CA ALA A 77 13.35 -23.36 25.59
C ALA A 77 13.72 -21.90 25.31
N SER A 78 15.01 -21.56 25.35
CA SER A 78 15.52 -20.23 25.01
C SER A 78 15.22 -19.86 23.55
N VAL A 79 15.48 -20.77 22.61
CA VAL A 79 15.16 -20.57 21.19
C VAL A 79 13.66 -20.37 20.98
N ASN A 80 12.81 -21.18 21.62
CA ASN A 80 11.36 -21.02 21.53
C ASN A 80 10.88 -19.67 22.08
N GLN A 81 11.51 -19.17 23.15
CA GLN A 81 11.21 -17.85 23.70
C GLN A 81 11.61 -16.74 22.73
N SER A 82 12.80 -16.81 22.13
CA SER A 82 13.25 -15.85 21.12
C SER A 82 12.36 -15.87 19.87
N ILE A 83 11.92 -17.04 19.40
CA ILE A 83 10.99 -17.18 18.27
C ILE A 83 9.65 -16.49 18.59
N ARG A 84 9.12 -16.66 19.80
CA ARG A 84 7.88 -15.99 20.24
C ARG A 84 8.05 -14.48 20.29
N GLU A 85 9.18 -14.00 20.82
CA GLU A 85 9.46 -12.56 20.88
C GLU A 85 9.59 -11.94 19.49
N VAL A 86 10.34 -12.58 18.58
CA VAL A 86 10.45 -12.14 17.18
C VAL A 86 9.09 -12.16 16.49
N SER A 87 8.26 -13.18 16.74
CA SER A 87 6.91 -13.27 16.17
C SER A 87 6.02 -12.14 16.67
N ARG A 88 6.08 -11.80 17.97
CA ARG A 88 5.33 -10.68 18.54
C ARG A 88 5.81 -9.34 17.94
N LYS A 89 7.11 -9.11 17.88
CA LYS A 89 7.69 -7.91 17.24
C LYS A 89 7.29 -7.79 15.78
N ARG A 90 7.24 -8.90 15.03
CA ARG A 90 6.75 -8.90 13.64
C ARG A 90 5.27 -8.54 13.55
N GLN A 91 4.43 -9.03 14.46
CA GLN A 91 3.01 -8.66 14.52
C GLN A 91 2.83 -7.18 14.86
N GLU A 92 3.56 -6.66 15.86
CA GLU A 92 3.56 -5.24 16.22
C GLU A 92 3.97 -4.37 15.03
N VAL A 93 5.09 -4.71 14.37
CA VAL A 93 5.57 -4.01 13.17
C VAL A 93 4.53 -4.08 12.04
N SER A 94 3.91 -5.24 11.81
CA SER A 94 2.87 -5.39 10.78
C SER A 94 1.63 -4.52 11.08
N ALA A 95 1.25 -4.38 12.35
CA ALA A 95 0.14 -3.53 12.76
C ALA A 95 0.47 -2.05 12.54
N GLU A 96 1.69 -1.63 12.89
CA GLU A 96 2.17 -0.26 12.63
C GLU A 96 2.23 0.04 11.13
N TYR A 97 2.71 -0.90 10.29
CA TYR A 97 2.63 -0.75 8.83
C TYR A 97 1.20 -0.58 8.32
N GLY A 98 0.24 -1.33 8.88
CA GLY A 98 -1.18 -1.17 8.57
C GLY A 98 -1.71 0.24 8.86
N LYS A 99 -1.38 0.79 10.03
CA LYS A 99 -1.76 2.17 10.42
C LYS A 99 -1.14 3.21 9.49
N VAL A 100 0.14 3.05 9.12
CA VAL A 100 0.82 3.99 8.21
C VAL A 100 0.18 3.97 6.83
N GLU A 101 -0.16 2.80 6.30
CA GLU A 101 -0.81 2.71 4.99
C GLU A 101 -2.23 3.29 5.02
N GLU A 102 -2.97 3.09 6.10
CA GLU A 102 -4.27 3.73 6.32
C GLU A 102 -4.13 5.26 6.34
N LEU A 103 -3.19 5.80 7.12
CA LEU A 103 -2.94 7.25 7.19
C LEU A 103 -2.56 7.82 5.82
N LYS A 104 -1.69 7.12 5.08
CA LYS A 104 -1.27 7.52 3.73
C LYS A 104 -2.45 7.53 2.76
N SER A 105 -3.34 6.55 2.84
CA SER A 105 -4.55 6.49 2.02
C SER A 105 -5.51 7.65 2.35
N ALA A 106 -5.66 7.99 3.63
CA ALA A 106 -6.49 9.10 4.09
C ALA A 106 -5.94 10.46 3.62
N VAL A 107 -4.64 10.69 3.80
CA VAL A 107 -3.95 11.91 3.33
C VAL A 107 -4.05 12.03 1.81
N ARG A 108 -3.86 10.93 1.06
CA ARG A 108 -4.03 10.94 -0.40
C ARG A 108 -5.47 11.31 -0.79
N GLY A 109 -6.47 10.78 -0.10
CA GLY A 109 -7.87 11.13 -0.31
C GLY A 109 -8.15 12.63 -0.08
N GLU A 110 -7.58 13.21 0.98
CA GLU A 110 -7.72 14.63 1.30
C GLU A 110 -7.03 15.54 0.28
N VAL A 111 -5.78 15.24 -0.07
CA VAL A 111 -5.03 15.98 -1.09
C VAL A 111 -5.74 15.94 -2.43
N ASN A 112 -6.22 14.75 -2.85
CA ASN A 112 -6.96 14.59 -4.09
C ASN A 112 -8.25 15.41 -4.08
N PHE A 113 -9.03 15.37 -3.00
CA PHE A 113 -10.25 16.17 -2.88
C PHE A 113 -9.97 17.66 -3.05
N LYS A 114 -8.96 18.19 -2.34
CA LYS A 114 -8.64 19.62 -2.41
C LYS A 114 -8.19 20.02 -3.81
N ILE A 115 -7.26 19.27 -4.43
CA ILE A 115 -6.80 19.54 -5.79
C ILE A 115 -7.96 19.52 -6.79
N LEU A 116 -8.83 18.50 -6.73
CA LEU A 116 -9.92 18.37 -7.68
C LEU A 116 -10.97 19.47 -7.53
N THR A 117 -11.31 19.85 -6.30
CA THR A 117 -12.24 20.98 -6.06
C THR A 117 -11.67 22.31 -6.52
N THR A 118 -10.37 22.56 -6.33
CA THR A 118 -9.67 23.72 -6.91
C THR A 118 -9.77 23.73 -8.43
N LYS A 119 -9.44 22.61 -9.09
CA LYS A 119 -9.55 22.50 -10.56
C LYS A 119 -10.98 22.70 -11.07
N HIS A 120 -11.97 22.20 -10.33
CA HIS A 120 -13.38 22.41 -10.66
C HIS A 120 -13.72 23.91 -10.64
N PHE A 121 -13.28 24.62 -9.61
CA PHE A 121 -13.51 26.06 -9.48
C PHE A 121 -12.78 26.85 -10.57
N GLU A 122 -11.51 26.55 -10.84
CA GLU A 122 -10.73 27.17 -11.91
C GLU A 122 -11.39 26.97 -13.28
N SER A 123 -11.83 25.75 -13.58
CA SER A 123 -12.51 25.42 -14.84
C SER A 123 -13.81 26.24 -15.02
N MET A 124 -14.58 26.41 -13.94
CA MET A 124 -15.79 27.23 -13.95
C MET A 124 -15.46 28.71 -14.19
N GLN A 125 -14.47 29.27 -13.48
CA GLN A 125 -14.06 30.67 -13.67
C GLN A 125 -13.54 30.95 -15.08
N LEU A 126 -12.81 30.00 -15.67
CA LEU A 126 -12.36 30.13 -17.06
C LEU A 126 -13.54 30.16 -18.02
N ALA A 127 -14.54 29.28 -17.84
CA ALA A 127 -15.76 29.30 -18.65
C ALA A 127 -16.50 30.64 -18.55
N ASP A 128 -16.64 31.19 -17.34
CA ASP A 128 -17.25 32.51 -17.12
C ASP A 128 -16.46 33.62 -17.84
N GLY A 129 -15.14 33.63 -17.73
CA GLY A 129 -14.28 34.62 -18.40
C GLY A 129 -14.35 34.53 -19.93
N TYR A 130 -14.42 33.32 -20.51
CA TYR A 130 -14.63 33.16 -21.95
C TYR A 130 -16.02 33.61 -22.38
N TYR A 131 -17.05 33.38 -21.55
CA TYR A 131 -18.41 33.85 -21.82
C TYR A 131 -18.49 35.39 -21.85
N ASP A 132 -17.84 36.06 -20.90
CA ASP A 132 -17.74 37.52 -20.88
C ASP A 132 -16.99 38.07 -22.09
N SER A 133 -15.86 37.43 -22.44
CA SER A 133 -15.09 37.77 -23.65
C SER A 133 -15.94 37.61 -24.91
N MET A 134 -16.71 36.53 -25.02
CA MET A 134 -17.60 36.27 -26.13
C MET A 134 -18.69 37.35 -26.24
N ARG A 135 -19.26 37.78 -25.12
CA ARG A 135 -20.23 38.89 -25.08
C ARG A 135 -19.61 40.20 -25.55
N SER A 136 -18.40 40.51 -25.08
CA SER A 136 -17.65 41.71 -25.53
C SER A 136 -17.37 41.69 -27.04
N PHE A 137 -17.00 40.53 -27.58
CA PHE A 137 -16.79 40.35 -29.01
C PHE A 137 -18.08 40.52 -29.80
N ALA A 138 -19.21 40.02 -29.28
CA ALA A 138 -20.52 40.21 -29.91
C ALA A 138 -20.91 41.69 -29.98
N VAL A 139 -20.73 42.45 -28.88
CA VAL A 139 -20.99 43.90 -28.86
C VAL A 139 -20.09 44.63 -29.85
N SER A 140 -18.79 44.34 -29.86
CA SER A 140 -17.83 44.94 -30.79
C SER A 140 -18.17 44.62 -32.26
N ARG A 141 -18.58 43.38 -32.53
CA ARG A 141 -18.99 42.94 -33.87
C ARG A 141 -20.22 43.70 -34.35
N ASP A 142 -21.20 43.89 -33.47
CA ASP A 142 -22.45 44.57 -33.81
C ASP A 142 -22.20 46.06 -34.08
N ALA A 143 -21.35 46.71 -33.26
CA ALA A 143 -20.91 48.08 -33.49
C ALA A 143 -20.15 48.24 -34.83
N LEU A 144 -19.20 47.34 -35.14
CA LEU A 144 -18.50 47.38 -36.43
C LEU A 144 -19.45 47.10 -37.61
N SER A 145 -20.42 46.20 -37.43
CA SER A 145 -21.41 45.90 -38.48
C SER A 145 -22.31 47.09 -38.77
N GLU A 146 -22.68 47.87 -37.74
CA GLU A 146 -23.41 49.12 -37.88
C GLU A 146 -22.59 50.15 -38.68
N GLN A 147 -21.32 50.36 -38.32
CA GLN A 147 -20.42 51.25 -39.05
C GLN A 147 -20.25 50.84 -40.52
N VAL A 148 -20.09 49.55 -40.81
CA VAL A 148 -20.06 49.02 -42.19
C VAL A 148 -21.34 49.37 -42.96
N SER A 149 -22.50 49.29 -42.29
CA SER A 149 -23.80 49.63 -42.88
C SER A 149 -23.91 51.13 -43.18
N GLU A 150 -23.49 51.98 -42.24
CA GLU A 150 -23.50 53.45 -42.39
C GLU A 150 -22.58 53.93 -43.52
N PHE A 151 -21.34 53.44 -43.58
CA PHE A 151 -20.44 53.74 -44.69
C PHE A 151 -20.95 53.19 -46.02
N GLY A 152 -21.59 52.01 -46.01
CA GLY A 152 -22.24 51.44 -47.18
C GLY A 152 -23.38 52.30 -47.72
N LYS A 153 -24.18 52.93 -46.85
CA LYS A 153 -25.22 53.89 -47.24
C LYS A 153 -24.61 55.16 -47.85
N HIS A 154 -23.60 55.74 -47.21
CA HIS A 154 -22.88 56.91 -47.75
C HIS A 154 -22.28 56.66 -49.14
N LEU A 155 -21.68 55.49 -49.36
CA LEU A 155 -21.16 55.11 -50.68
C LEU A 155 -22.28 55.01 -51.74
N LYS A 156 -23.45 54.46 -51.38
CA LYS A 156 -24.61 54.39 -52.28
C LYS A 156 -25.16 55.78 -52.60
N GLU A 157 -25.29 56.64 -51.61
CA GLU A 157 -25.76 58.03 -51.79
C GLU A 157 -24.83 58.83 -52.70
N LEU A 158 -23.51 58.72 -52.50
CA LEU A 158 -22.50 59.30 -53.39
C LEU A 158 -22.61 58.79 -54.84
N GLY A 159 -22.92 57.50 -55.02
CA GLY A 159 -23.14 56.91 -56.33
C GLY A 159 -24.44 57.38 -57.00
N ALA A 160 -25.52 57.49 -56.23
CA ALA A 160 -26.84 57.95 -56.68
C ALA A 160 -26.82 59.43 -57.09
N ALA A 161 -26.19 60.29 -56.28
CA ALA A 161 -26.02 61.72 -56.58
C ALA A 161 -25.24 61.99 -57.88
N ARG A 162 -24.51 60.99 -58.39
CA ARG A 162 -23.74 61.09 -59.65
C ARG A 162 -24.42 60.42 -60.86
N ASN A 163 -25.67 59.95 -60.75
CA ASN A 163 -26.35 59.21 -61.82
C ASN A 163 -25.48 58.08 -62.42
N GLY A 164 -24.73 57.36 -61.57
CA GLY A 164 -23.85 56.27 -62.00
C GLY A 164 -22.53 56.71 -62.66
N LYS A 165 -22.23 58.02 -62.77
CA LYS A 165 -20.95 58.49 -63.31
C LYS A 165 -19.81 58.28 -62.30
N PRO A 166 -18.68 57.66 -62.69
CA PRO A 166 -17.60 57.32 -61.76
C PRO A 166 -16.95 58.56 -61.14
N PRO A 167 -16.50 58.49 -59.88
CA PRO A 167 -15.52 59.33 -59.21
C PRO A 167 -14.71 60.30 -60.10
N ARG A 168 -14.60 61.62 -59.87
CA ARG A 168 -13.54 62.41 -60.53
C ARG A 168 -12.80 63.29 -59.52
N GLY A 169 -11.48 63.39 -59.67
CA GLY A 169 -10.61 64.18 -58.81
C GLY A 169 -10.68 63.74 -57.33
N LYS A 170 -10.75 64.71 -56.42
CA LYS A 170 -10.77 64.48 -54.95
C LYS A 170 -11.90 63.55 -54.49
N ALA A 171 -13.07 63.58 -55.15
CA ALA A 171 -14.18 62.70 -54.82
C ALA A 171 -13.92 61.22 -55.16
N ALA A 172 -13.11 60.95 -56.20
CA ALA A 172 -12.71 59.58 -56.53
C ALA A 172 -11.79 59.00 -55.46
N SER A 173 -10.80 59.80 -55.05
CA SER A 173 -9.88 59.44 -53.97
C SER A 173 -10.63 59.19 -52.66
N HIS A 174 -11.55 60.06 -52.28
CA HIS A 174 -12.33 59.88 -51.05
C HIS A 174 -13.22 58.63 -51.07
N ALA A 175 -13.90 58.37 -52.20
CA ALA A 175 -14.70 57.16 -52.36
C ALA A 175 -13.85 55.89 -52.27
N GLU A 176 -12.63 55.92 -52.81
CA GLU A 176 -11.70 54.80 -52.71
C GLU A 176 -11.21 54.59 -51.27
N THR A 177 -10.87 55.66 -50.54
CA THR A 177 -10.54 55.58 -49.12
C THR A 177 -11.68 54.96 -48.30
N VAL A 178 -12.93 55.38 -48.53
CA VAL A 178 -14.08 54.83 -47.82
C VAL A 178 -14.29 53.34 -48.15
N LYS A 179 -14.07 52.91 -49.40
CA LYS A 179 -14.12 51.48 -49.75
C LYS A 179 -13.08 50.65 -49.01
N VAL A 180 -11.84 51.15 -48.91
CA VAL A 180 -10.77 50.49 -48.15
C VAL A 180 -11.18 50.35 -46.69
N VAL A 181 -11.63 51.44 -46.06
CA VAL A 181 -12.12 51.40 -44.66
C VAL A 181 -13.27 50.40 -44.49
N VAL A 182 -14.23 50.35 -45.42
CA VAL A 182 -15.33 49.37 -45.37
C VAL A 182 -14.82 47.94 -45.51
N ALA A 183 -13.81 47.70 -46.35
CA ALA A 183 -13.21 46.39 -46.50
C ALA A 183 -12.52 45.96 -45.19
N ASP A 184 -11.74 46.84 -44.57
CA ASP A 184 -11.05 46.59 -43.29
C ASP A 184 -12.05 46.32 -42.17
N LEU A 185 -13.12 47.12 -42.06
CA LEU A 185 -14.18 46.91 -41.07
C LEU A 185 -14.89 45.57 -41.27
N ARG A 186 -15.16 45.18 -42.53
CA ARG A 186 -15.76 43.86 -42.85
C ARG A 186 -14.83 42.71 -42.47
N GLN A 187 -13.53 42.88 -42.70
CA GLN A 187 -12.54 41.90 -42.24
C GLN A 187 -12.58 41.78 -40.71
N GLY A 188 -12.57 42.90 -39.98
CA GLY A 188 -12.69 42.91 -38.52
C GLY A 188 -13.97 42.24 -38.01
N VAL A 189 -15.12 42.46 -38.66
CA VAL A 189 -16.37 41.73 -38.37
C VAL A 189 -16.21 40.22 -38.57
N GLY A 190 -15.52 39.81 -39.65
CA GLY A 190 -15.20 38.41 -39.92
C GLY A 190 -14.33 37.79 -38.83
N GLU A 191 -13.26 38.47 -38.43
CA GLU A 191 -12.36 38.04 -37.37
C GLU A 191 -13.09 37.89 -36.02
N LEU A 192 -13.94 38.85 -35.66
CA LEU A 192 -14.75 38.77 -34.44
C LEU A 192 -15.75 37.60 -34.47
N ARG A 193 -16.34 37.28 -35.63
CA ARG A 193 -17.22 36.10 -35.77
C ARG A 193 -16.46 34.79 -35.57
N THR A 194 -15.27 34.68 -36.12
CA THR A 194 -14.38 33.54 -35.90
C THR A 194 -13.98 33.43 -34.43
N GLY A 195 -13.62 34.55 -33.80
CA GLY A 195 -13.31 34.62 -32.37
C GLY A 195 -14.47 34.18 -31.48
N ILE A 196 -15.70 34.65 -31.75
CA ILE A 196 -16.92 34.21 -31.04
C ILE A 196 -17.13 32.70 -31.18
N THR A 197 -16.91 32.15 -32.38
CA THR A 197 -17.06 30.71 -32.62
C THR A 197 -16.04 29.90 -31.82
N SER A 198 -14.78 30.35 -31.78
CA SER A 198 -13.73 29.74 -30.97
C SER A 198 -14.08 29.79 -29.48
N LEU A 199 -14.43 30.97 -28.98
CA LEU A 199 -14.77 31.18 -27.56
C LEU A 199 -15.98 30.33 -27.14
N ARG A 200 -16.96 30.12 -28.02
CA ARG A 200 -18.08 29.21 -27.76
C ARG A 200 -17.59 27.77 -27.55
N ALA A 201 -16.72 27.28 -28.42
CA ALA A 201 -16.15 25.93 -28.29
C ALA A 201 -15.35 25.78 -26.99
N ASP A 202 -14.60 26.83 -26.59
CA ASP A 202 -13.87 26.84 -25.32
C ASP A 202 -14.83 26.79 -24.13
N VAL A 203 -15.89 27.60 -24.12
CA VAL A 203 -16.94 27.58 -23.07
C VAL A 203 -17.56 26.19 -22.96
N GLU A 204 -17.92 25.56 -24.08
CA GLU A 204 -18.47 24.19 -24.09
C GLU A 204 -17.48 23.18 -23.50
N SER A 205 -16.21 23.26 -23.90
CA SER A 205 -15.14 22.40 -23.39
C SER A 205 -14.94 22.53 -21.87
N TYR A 206 -14.86 23.76 -21.35
CA TYR A 206 -14.70 24.02 -19.92
C TYR A 206 -15.96 23.67 -19.11
N ASN A 207 -17.16 23.85 -19.67
CA ASN A 207 -18.39 23.37 -19.04
C ASN A 207 -18.42 21.84 -18.91
N ASP A 208 -17.99 21.14 -19.95
CA ASP A 208 -17.86 19.69 -19.93
C ASP A 208 -16.78 19.20 -18.97
N LEU A 209 -15.65 19.89 -18.89
CA LEU A 209 -14.61 19.61 -17.91
C LEU A 209 -15.13 19.81 -16.48
N THR A 210 -15.80 20.93 -16.21
CA THR A 210 -16.42 21.24 -14.92
C THR A 210 -17.40 20.15 -14.50
N ARG A 211 -18.28 19.73 -15.42
CA ARG A 211 -19.23 18.62 -15.20
C ARG A 211 -18.51 17.31 -14.89
N ARG A 212 -17.47 16.96 -15.64
CA ARG A 212 -16.66 15.75 -15.42
C ARG A 212 -15.96 15.78 -14.07
N LEU A 213 -15.34 16.90 -13.70
CA LEU A 213 -14.69 17.09 -12.40
C LEU A 213 -15.70 16.95 -11.26
N LYS A 214 -16.88 17.55 -11.39
CA LYS A 214 -17.96 17.45 -10.40
C LYS A 214 -18.34 15.99 -10.12
N ILE A 215 -18.55 15.19 -11.17
CA ILE A 215 -18.86 13.76 -11.05
C ILE A 215 -17.67 12.98 -10.48
N HIS A 216 -16.45 13.25 -10.96
CA HIS A 216 -15.25 12.57 -10.52
C HIS A 216 -14.96 12.79 -9.02
N ILE A 217 -15.18 14.02 -8.51
CA ILE A 217 -15.04 14.33 -7.08
C ILE A 217 -16.05 13.52 -6.25
N ARG A 218 -17.30 13.44 -6.70
CA ARG A 218 -18.36 12.65 -6.04
C ARG A 218 -17.97 11.17 -5.93
N ASP A 219 -17.42 10.63 -7.01
CA ASP A 219 -17.19 9.18 -7.14
C ASP A 219 -15.87 8.72 -6.53
N THR A 220 -14.83 9.57 -6.48
CA THR A 220 -13.47 9.16 -6.05
C THR A 220 -13.03 9.71 -4.70
N CYS A 221 -13.66 10.77 -4.17
CA CYS A 221 -13.25 11.40 -2.91
C CYS A 221 -14.06 10.94 -1.67
N GLY A 222 -14.74 9.79 -1.76
CA GLY A 222 -15.49 9.21 -0.66
C GLY A 222 -16.64 10.09 -0.16
N GLU A 223 -16.93 10.06 1.14
CA GLU A 223 -18.09 10.77 1.72
C GLU A 223 -17.96 12.29 1.61
N ARG A 224 -16.74 12.82 1.71
CA ARG A 224 -16.47 14.26 1.56
C ARG A 224 -16.83 14.74 0.16
N GLY A 225 -16.44 13.98 -0.87
CA GLY A 225 -16.82 14.24 -2.26
C GLY A 225 -18.33 14.23 -2.48
N ARG A 226 -19.03 13.23 -1.94
CA ARG A 226 -20.49 13.13 -2.02
C ARG A 226 -21.21 14.27 -1.31
N ARG A 227 -20.75 14.68 -0.14
CA ARG A 227 -21.30 15.82 0.60
C ARG A 227 -21.12 17.12 -0.19
N TRP A 228 -19.91 17.40 -0.64
CA TRP A 228 -19.61 18.56 -1.47
C TRP A 228 -20.48 18.62 -2.73
N TYR A 229 -20.69 17.47 -3.39
CA TYR A 229 -21.58 17.37 -4.55
C TYR A 229 -23.02 17.78 -4.22
N ARG A 230 -23.59 17.25 -3.12
CA ARG A 230 -24.95 17.61 -2.67
C ARG A 230 -25.07 19.10 -2.38
N GLU A 231 -24.14 19.65 -1.59
CA GLU A 231 -24.12 21.08 -1.25
C GLU A 231 -23.96 21.98 -2.50
N LEU A 232 -23.24 21.52 -3.52
CA LEU A 232 -23.12 22.24 -4.78
C LEU A 232 -24.44 22.22 -5.57
N GLU A 233 -25.07 21.06 -5.74
CA GLU A 233 -26.37 20.94 -6.42
C GLU A 233 -27.46 21.76 -5.71
N GLU A 234 -27.53 21.70 -4.38
CA GLU A 234 -28.47 22.50 -3.58
C GLU A 234 -28.32 24.00 -3.86
N ARG A 235 -27.08 24.51 -3.87
CA ARG A 235 -26.81 25.92 -4.23
C ARG A 235 -27.18 26.23 -5.69
N THR A 236 -26.94 25.31 -6.62
CA THR A 236 -27.33 25.48 -8.02
C THR A 236 -28.86 25.51 -8.17
N HIS A 237 -29.58 24.65 -7.47
CA HIS A 237 -31.05 24.65 -7.46
C HIS A 237 -31.62 25.92 -6.83
N ALA A 238 -31.07 26.36 -5.70
CA ALA A 238 -31.49 27.61 -5.05
C ALA A 238 -31.38 28.81 -6.01
N ARG A 239 -30.26 28.92 -6.73
CA ARG A 239 -30.03 30.00 -7.71
C ARG A 239 -30.96 29.96 -8.93
N LYS A 240 -31.48 28.78 -9.29
CA LYS A 240 -32.42 28.64 -10.41
C LYS A 240 -33.86 29.03 -10.03
N ASN A 241 -34.18 28.95 -8.75
CA ASN A 241 -35.52 29.22 -8.22
C ASN A 241 -35.69 30.66 -7.69
N THR A 242 -34.60 31.40 -7.58
CA THR A 242 -34.56 32.87 -7.34
C THR A 242 -34.51 33.62 -8.65
#